data_AF-A0AAV2WRQ8-F1
#
_entry.id   AF-A0AAV2WRQ8-F1
#
_cell.length_a   1.000
_cell.length_b   1.000
_cell.length_c   1.000
_cell.angle_alpha   90.00
_cell.angle_beta   90.00
_cell.angle_gamma   90.00
#
_symmetry.space_group_name_H-M   'P 1'
#
loop_
_entity.id
_entity.type
_entity.pdbx_description
1 polymer ?
#
loop_
_entity_poly.entity_id
_entity_poly.type
_entity_poly.pdbx_seq_one_letter_code
_entity_poly.pdbx_strand_id
1 'polypeptide(L)'
;MARRSVSRLEVSGYRFLTRRMEYALVCRDTRMLDDPIRTQLLSLASGIAVAAIVLAVCAVLALLRPHGPLGDDPIVVVKESGAMYVRIGDTVHPTPNLASARLIAGTPAQPRVVSAAMLDDALIGPAVGIAGAPGSIGTALDVEMTAWTVCDGAPERATTLLIGAPVAPPVAPPMLVTARGSARTYLLHDGRKRAVDLRDRSVVETMRLEGVVPLNVSRVMVDMLREATNRATAPTDAPVGAEFGEVLCAQWRWTGIGQPPETTFFTATAVPAGPSTVALAQSDGPGPHIDAVSIPPGHSVYARAAGSAGDGSTTGPRYLITGTGAAFGIRDDESAAALGLPQVPGAAPWPVLAVLPRGPELAIDSALLMRDVLTPP
;
A
#
# COMPACT_ATOMS: atom_id res chain seq x y z
N MET A 1 -80.89 43.22 -23.20
CA MET A 1 -79.90 43.17 -22.10
C MET A 1 -78.68 44.00 -22.49
N ALA A 2 -78.60 45.25 -22.03
CA ALA A 2 -77.44 46.11 -22.29
C ALA A 2 -76.29 45.71 -21.34
N ARG A 3 -75.16 45.25 -21.90
CA ARG A 3 -73.92 45.03 -21.13
C ARG A 3 -73.38 46.39 -20.68
N ARG A 4 -73.42 46.68 -19.38
CA ARG A 4 -72.74 47.85 -18.80
C ARG A 4 -71.23 47.69 -19.01
N SER A 5 -70.65 48.56 -19.84
CA SER A 5 -69.20 48.68 -19.98
C SER A 5 -68.64 49.33 -18.72
N VAL A 6 -67.96 48.57 -17.87
CA VAL A 6 -67.23 49.13 -16.73
C VAL A 6 -66.17 50.08 -17.27
N SER A 7 -66.22 51.34 -16.86
CA SER A 7 -65.27 52.35 -17.33
C SER A 7 -63.87 52.07 -16.77
N ARG A 8 -62.81 52.44 -17.51
CA ARG A 8 -61.43 52.31 -17.00
C ARG A 8 -61.23 53.01 -15.65
N LEU A 9 -61.98 54.10 -15.43
CA LEU A 9 -62.01 54.86 -14.18
C LEU A 9 -62.64 54.08 -13.02
N GLU A 10 -63.75 53.37 -13.26
CA GLU A 10 -64.36 52.49 -12.25
C GLU A 10 -63.45 51.31 -11.90
N VAL A 11 -62.79 50.69 -12.90
CA VAL A 11 -61.83 49.61 -12.64
C VAL A 11 -60.62 50.12 -11.85
N SER A 12 -60.09 51.32 -12.18
CA SER A 12 -58.98 51.90 -11.44
C SER A 12 -59.38 52.30 -10.02
N GLY A 13 -60.57 52.88 -9.84
CA GLY A 13 -61.10 53.28 -8.54
C GLY A 13 -61.36 52.08 -7.63
N TYR A 14 -61.94 51.02 -8.17
CA TYR A 14 -62.14 49.76 -7.46
C TYR A 14 -60.80 49.14 -7.03
N ARG A 15 -59.82 49.00 -7.95
CA ARG A 15 -58.47 48.50 -7.62
C ARG A 15 -57.76 49.33 -6.56
N PHE A 16 -57.93 50.65 -6.61
CA PHE A 16 -57.36 51.55 -5.62
C PHE A 16 -57.98 51.34 -4.23
N LEU A 17 -59.32 51.23 -4.14
CA LEU A 17 -60.01 50.96 -2.88
C LEU A 17 -59.65 49.59 -2.30
N THR A 18 -59.58 48.54 -3.12
CA THR A 18 -59.17 47.20 -2.69
C THR A 18 -57.74 47.20 -2.14
N ARG A 19 -56.78 47.81 -2.84
CA ARG A 19 -55.39 47.92 -2.35
C ARG A 19 -55.29 48.71 -1.05
N ARG A 20 -56.08 49.78 -0.90
CA ARG A 20 -56.11 50.58 0.33
C ARG A 20 -56.66 49.78 1.52
N MET A 21 -57.65 48.90 1.30
CA MET A 21 -58.16 47.99 2.34
C MET A 21 -57.12 46.94 2.74
N GLU A 22 -56.43 46.34 1.77
CA GLU A 22 -55.34 45.39 2.02
C GLU A 22 -54.19 46.04 2.81
N TYR A 23 -53.80 47.26 2.44
CA TYR A 23 -52.77 48.03 3.16
C TYR A 23 -53.15 48.33 4.61
N ALA A 24 -54.42 48.71 4.84
CA ALA A 24 -54.93 49.00 6.17
C ALA A 24 -54.96 47.76 7.09
N LEU A 25 -55.20 46.58 6.51
CA LEU A 25 -55.20 45.30 7.23
C LEU A 25 -53.78 44.83 7.59
N VAL A 26 -52.83 44.97 6.67
CA VAL A 26 -51.45 44.47 6.85
C VAL A 26 -50.58 45.43 7.64
N CYS A 27 -50.65 46.73 7.33
CA CYS A 27 -49.75 47.75 7.91
C CYS A 27 -50.42 48.61 9.00
N ARG A 28 -51.73 48.44 9.25
CA ARG A 28 -52.50 49.19 10.25
C ARG A 28 -52.53 50.72 10.04
N ASP A 29 -52.24 51.17 8.82
CA ASP A 29 -52.28 52.58 8.39
C ASP A 29 -53.09 52.72 7.07
N THR A 30 -53.85 53.82 6.95
CA THR A 30 -54.65 54.16 5.76
C THR A 30 -54.04 55.28 4.93
N ARG A 31 -53.00 55.94 5.45
CA ARG A 31 -52.26 57.00 4.78
C ARG A 31 -51.18 56.33 3.91
N MET A 32 -51.48 56.05 2.64
CA MET A 32 -50.51 55.57 1.64
C MET A 32 -49.46 56.66 1.31
N LEU A 33 -48.73 57.15 2.31
CA LEU A 33 -47.67 58.17 2.16
C LEU A 33 -46.38 57.56 1.63
N ASP A 34 -46.06 56.36 2.09
CA ASP A 34 -44.99 55.51 1.57
C ASP A 34 -45.58 54.15 1.17
N ASP A 35 -45.03 53.52 0.14
CA ASP A 35 -45.50 52.24 -0.41
C ASP A 35 -44.43 51.15 -0.12
N PRO A 36 -44.21 50.74 1.16
CA PRO A 36 -43.18 49.77 1.52
C PRO A 36 -43.27 48.44 0.77
N ILE A 37 -44.47 48.00 0.35
CA ILE A 37 -44.63 46.78 -0.46
C ILE A 37 -44.03 46.97 -1.87
N ARG A 38 -44.19 48.16 -2.47
CA ARG A 38 -43.63 48.46 -3.78
C ARG A 38 -42.11 48.59 -3.73
N THR A 39 -41.55 49.22 -2.69
CA THR A 39 -40.10 49.31 -2.52
C THR A 39 -39.48 47.95 -2.23
N GLN A 40 -40.16 47.09 -1.46
CA GLN A 40 -39.75 45.70 -1.21
C GLN A 40 -39.85 44.82 -2.47
N LEU A 41 -40.86 45.01 -3.31
CA LEU A 41 -40.98 44.33 -4.61
C LEU A 41 -39.90 44.80 -5.60
N LEU A 42 -39.59 46.09 -5.62
CA LEU A 42 -38.54 46.63 -6.49
C LEU A 42 -37.14 46.19 -6.04
N SER A 43 -36.88 46.08 -4.73
CA SER A 43 -35.62 45.54 -4.21
C SER A 43 -35.48 44.04 -4.46
N LEU A 44 -36.58 43.28 -4.37
CA LEU A 44 -36.60 41.87 -4.76
C LEU A 44 -36.35 41.70 -6.26
N ALA A 45 -37.02 42.51 -7.09
CA ALA A 45 -36.87 42.47 -8.54
C ALA A 45 -35.47 42.87 -9.00
N SER A 46 -34.87 43.89 -8.39
CA SER A 46 -33.48 44.27 -8.66
C SER A 46 -32.50 43.20 -8.19
N GLY A 47 -32.74 42.58 -7.03
CA GLY A 47 -31.97 41.43 -6.55
C GLY A 47 -32.01 40.25 -7.52
N ILE A 48 -33.20 39.90 -8.03
CA ILE A 48 -33.38 38.83 -9.04
C ILE A 48 -32.65 39.18 -10.33
N ALA A 49 -32.75 40.42 -10.81
CA ALA A 49 -32.08 40.86 -12.03
C ALA A 49 -30.56 40.75 -11.89
N VAL A 50 -29.99 41.20 -10.75
CA VAL A 50 -28.55 41.08 -10.47
C VAL A 50 -28.13 39.60 -10.39
N ALA A 51 -28.91 38.76 -9.69
CA ALA A 51 -28.62 37.33 -9.61
C ALA A 51 -28.63 36.65 -10.99
N ALA A 52 -29.60 36.99 -11.84
CA ALA A 52 -29.67 36.48 -13.21
C ALA A 52 -28.46 36.91 -14.05
N ILE A 53 -27.99 38.16 -13.90
CA ILE A 53 -26.78 38.66 -14.57
C ILE A 53 -25.54 37.89 -14.09
N VAL A 54 -25.38 37.70 -12.78
CA VAL A 54 -24.25 36.94 -12.21
C VAL A 54 -24.25 35.50 -12.74
N LEU A 55 -25.41 34.83 -12.77
CA LEU A 55 -25.53 33.49 -13.32
C LEU A 55 -25.19 33.44 -14.81
N ALA A 56 -25.64 34.42 -15.60
CA ALA A 56 -25.31 34.52 -17.01
C ALA A 56 -23.81 34.72 -17.23
N VAL A 57 -23.15 35.57 -16.43
CA VAL A 57 -21.70 35.77 -16.47
C VAL A 57 -20.96 34.48 -16.13
N CYS A 58 -21.35 33.79 -15.05
CA CYS A 58 -20.76 32.50 -14.69
C CYS A 58 -20.94 31.45 -15.79
N ALA A 59 -22.11 31.41 -16.43
CA ALA A 59 -22.39 30.50 -17.54
C ALA A 59 -21.49 30.81 -18.76
N VAL A 60 -21.33 32.08 -19.11
CA VAL A 60 -20.43 32.49 -20.20
C VAL A 60 -18.97 32.14 -19.89
N LEU A 61 -18.51 32.38 -18.66
CA LEU A 61 -17.15 32.02 -18.24
C LEU A 61 -16.91 30.50 -18.27
N ALA A 62 -17.88 29.71 -17.83
CA ALA A 62 -17.83 28.25 -17.90
C ALA A 62 -17.79 27.72 -19.33
N LEU A 63 -18.46 28.39 -20.28
CA LEU A 63 -18.42 28.03 -21.71
C LEU A 63 -17.10 28.43 -22.38
N LEU A 64 -16.47 29.53 -21.96
CA LEU A 64 -15.21 30.02 -22.54
C LEU A 64 -13.97 29.28 -22.01
N ARG A 65 -13.99 28.82 -20.76
CA ARG A 65 -12.91 28.03 -20.14
C ARG A 65 -13.52 26.87 -19.36
N PRO A 66 -13.92 25.78 -20.05
CA PRO A 66 -14.59 24.66 -19.40
C PRO A 66 -13.67 23.91 -18.42
N HIS A 67 -12.35 24.00 -18.60
CA HIS A 67 -11.35 23.41 -17.73
C HIS A 67 -10.32 24.45 -17.25
N GLY A 68 -9.90 24.32 -15.99
CA GLY A 68 -8.77 25.07 -15.45
C GLY A 68 -7.44 24.55 -16.03
N PRO A 69 -6.33 25.31 -15.89
CA PRO A 69 -5.02 24.82 -16.30
C PRO A 69 -4.59 23.61 -15.44
N LEU A 70 -3.80 22.70 -16.04
CA LEU A 70 -3.16 21.58 -15.32
C LEU A 70 -2.34 22.02 -14.11
N GLY A 71 -1.78 23.24 -14.15
CA GLY A 71 -0.85 23.72 -13.15
C GLY A 71 0.49 22.96 -13.17
N ASP A 72 1.29 23.18 -12.14
CA ASP A 72 2.64 22.62 -12.02
C ASP A 72 2.67 21.30 -11.23
N ASP A 73 1.53 20.62 -11.12
CA ASP A 73 1.45 19.34 -10.43
C ASP A 73 2.38 18.31 -11.10
N PRO A 74 3.26 17.64 -10.35
CA PRO A 74 4.27 16.75 -10.92
C PRO A 74 3.67 15.43 -11.42
N ILE A 75 2.55 14.99 -10.83
CA ILE A 75 1.89 13.72 -11.17
C ILE A 75 0.38 13.97 -11.25
N VAL A 76 -0.22 13.57 -12.36
CA VAL A 76 -1.66 13.66 -12.58
C VAL A 76 -2.25 12.32 -13.01
N VAL A 77 -3.50 12.07 -12.62
CA VAL A 77 -4.27 10.90 -13.03
C VAL A 77 -5.56 11.37 -13.66
N VAL A 78 -5.85 10.87 -14.86
CA VAL A 78 -7.09 11.17 -15.58
C VAL A 78 -8.23 10.39 -14.94
N LYS A 79 -9.27 11.09 -14.50
CA LYS A 79 -10.42 10.51 -13.80
C LYS A 79 -11.16 9.48 -14.67
N GLU A 80 -11.30 9.76 -15.95
CA GLU A 80 -12.11 8.97 -16.89
C GLU A 80 -11.43 7.66 -17.28
N SER A 81 -10.12 7.66 -17.50
CA SER A 81 -9.37 6.49 -17.97
C SER A 81 -8.49 5.84 -16.89
N GLY A 82 -8.21 6.54 -15.79
CA GLY A 82 -7.21 6.14 -14.81
C GLY A 82 -5.77 6.27 -15.31
N ALA A 83 -5.55 6.79 -16.53
CA ALA A 83 -4.22 6.96 -17.09
C ALA A 83 -3.40 7.94 -16.25
N MET A 84 -2.17 7.56 -15.91
CA MET A 84 -1.26 8.35 -15.10
C MET A 84 -0.23 9.05 -15.99
N TYR A 85 0.03 10.32 -15.68
CA TYR A 85 1.02 11.13 -16.35
C TYR A 85 1.96 11.78 -15.33
N VAL A 86 3.21 11.94 -15.72
CA VAL A 86 4.24 12.63 -14.94
C VAL A 86 4.82 13.77 -15.75
N ARG A 87 5.06 14.91 -15.11
CA ARG A 87 5.57 16.13 -15.74
C ARG A 87 7.09 16.12 -15.78
N ILE A 88 7.67 16.41 -16.94
CA ILE A 88 9.10 16.64 -17.15
C ILE A 88 9.25 17.96 -17.92
N GLY A 89 9.68 19.02 -17.24
CA GLY A 89 9.60 20.38 -17.77
C GLY A 89 8.14 20.77 -18.07
N ASP A 90 7.88 21.25 -19.29
CA ASP A 90 6.53 21.65 -19.72
C ASP A 90 5.72 20.49 -20.33
N THR A 91 6.33 19.31 -20.51
CA THR A 91 5.72 18.14 -21.16
C THR A 91 5.23 17.13 -20.13
N VAL A 92 4.04 16.56 -20.38
CA VAL A 92 3.48 15.45 -19.60
C VAL A 92 3.71 14.13 -20.33
N HIS A 93 4.19 13.13 -19.61
CA HIS A 93 4.54 11.83 -20.16
C HIS A 93 3.65 10.74 -19.55
N PRO A 94 3.02 9.87 -20.35
CA PRO A 94 2.32 8.71 -19.83
C PRO A 94 3.27 7.81 -19.02
N THR A 95 2.81 7.31 -17.87
CA THR A 95 3.59 6.41 -17.01
C THR A 95 2.75 5.25 -16.50
N PRO A 96 3.29 4.01 -16.46
CA PRO A 96 2.49 2.82 -16.18
C PRO A 96 2.18 2.60 -14.69
N ASN A 97 2.84 3.30 -13.77
CA ASN A 97 2.68 3.08 -12.34
C ASN A 97 3.14 4.27 -11.48
N LEU A 98 2.65 4.30 -10.23
CA LEU A 98 2.98 5.34 -9.25
C LEU A 98 4.47 5.38 -8.89
N ALA A 99 5.14 4.21 -8.80
CA ALA A 99 6.56 4.16 -8.48
C ALA A 99 7.40 4.91 -9.52
N SER A 100 7.15 4.67 -10.80
CA SER A 100 7.83 5.36 -11.90
C SER A 100 7.54 6.85 -11.89
N ALA A 101 6.28 7.25 -11.66
CA ALA A 101 5.89 8.65 -11.57
C ALA A 101 6.63 9.40 -10.44
N ARG A 102 6.73 8.79 -9.25
CA ARG A 102 7.46 9.34 -8.11
C ARG A 102 8.97 9.41 -8.33
N LEU A 103 9.56 8.37 -8.92
CA LEU A 103 10.99 8.36 -9.28
C LEU A 103 11.32 9.49 -10.26
N ILE A 104 10.51 9.67 -11.31
CA ILE A 104 10.70 10.74 -12.31
C ILE A 104 10.48 12.12 -11.68
N ALA A 105 9.46 12.27 -10.83
CA ALA A 105 9.19 13.51 -10.12
C ALA A 105 10.25 13.83 -9.03
N GLY A 106 11.11 12.87 -8.67
CA GLY A 106 12.11 12.99 -7.60
C GLY A 106 11.52 13.18 -6.21
N THR A 107 10.20 13.03 -6.04
CA THR A 107 9.48 13.33 -4.79
C THR A 107 8.33 12.36 -4.58
N PRO A 108 7.90 12.12 -3.32
CA PRO A 108 6.78 11.25 -3.01
C PRO A 108 5.42 11.93 -3.24
N ALA A 109 5.31 12.70 -4.32
CA ALA A 109 4.11 13.44 -4.65
C ALA A 109 2.89 12.51 -4.74
N GLN A 110 1.75 13.01 -4.26
CA GLN A 110 0.47 12.34 -4.43
C GLN A 110 -0.12 12.74 -5.78
N PRO A 111 -0.63 11.79 -6.58
CA PRO A 111 -1.23 12.11 -7.86
C PRO A 111 -2.46 12.99 -7.70
N ARG A 112 -2.54 14.08 -8.46
CA ARG A 112 -3.74 14.89 -8.57
C ARG A 112 -4.70 14.28 -9.59
N VAL A 113 -5.95 14.06 -9.20
CA VAL A 113 -6.98 13.62 -10.13
C VAL A 113 -7.48 14.82 -10.96
N VAL A 114 -7.45 14.69 -12.28
CA VAL A 114 -7.88 15.72 -13.26
C VAL A 114 -8.85 15.11 -14.27
N SER A 115 -9.65 15.92 -14.95
CA SER A 115 -10.46 15.44 -16.09
C SER A 115 -9.60 15.31 -17.34
N ALA A 116 -9.99 14.43 -18.26
CA ALA A 116 -9.32 14.25 -19.55
C ALA A 116 -9.16 15.57 -20.31
N ALA A 117 -10.18 16.44 -20.29
CA ALA A 117 -10.17 17.73 -20.97
C ALA A 117 -9.07 18.69 -20.47
N MET A 118 -8.56 18.51 -19.25
CA MET A 118 -7.43 19.31 -18.77
C MET A 118 -6.14 19.01 -19.52
N LEU A 119 -6.02 17.84 -20.16
CA LEU A 119 -4.85 17.44 -20.96
C LEU A 119 -4.94 17.88 -22.43
N ASP A 120 -6.07 18.42 -22.90
CA ASP A 120 -6.27 18.77 -24.33
C ASP A 120 -5.26 19.81 -24.82
N ASP A 121 -4.86 20.75 -23.94
CA ASP A 121 -3.88 21.80 -24.22
C ASP A 121 -2.44 21.42 -23.79
N ALA A 122 -2.22 20.21 -23.28
CA ALA A 122 -0.93 19.79 -22.75
C ALA A 122 0.02 19.29 -23.86
N LEU A 123 1.31 19.60 -23.73
CA LEU A 123 2.34 18.93 -24.53
C LEU A 123 2.49 17.49 -24.01
N ILE A 124 2.08 16.51 -24.80
CA ILE A 124 2.21 15.08 -24.45
C ILE A 124 3.46 14.50 -25.11
N GLY A 125 4.35 13.95 -24.29
CA GLY A 125 5.58 13.28 -24.73
C GLY A 125 5.42 11.76 -24.84
N PRO A 126 6.48 11.04 -25.25
CA PRO A 126 6.49 9.58 -25.27
C PRO A 126 6.33 9.00 -23.86
N ALA A 127 5.86 7.76 -23.77
CA ALA A 127 5.70 7.08 -22.50
C ALA A 127 7.06 6.84 -21.82
N VAL A 128 7.09 6.95 -20.50
CA VAL A 128 8.28 6.75 -19.66
C VAL A 128 7.94 5.84 -18.49
N GLY A 129 8.95 5.25 -17.87
CA GLY A 129 8.80 4.48 -16.63
C GLY A 129 9.25 3.03 -16.73
N ILE A 130 9.13 2.36 -15.59
CA ILE A 130 9.61 0.99 -15.37
C ILE A 130 8.41 0.04 -15.49
N ALA A 131 8.38 -0.75 -16.57
CA ALA A 131 7.35 -1.78 -16.74
C ALA A 131 7.45 -2.84 -15.62
N GLY A 132 6.33 -3.15 -14.98
CA GLY A 132 6.27 -4.10 -13.87
C GLY A 132 6.64 -3.53 -12.50
N ALA A 133 7.01 -2.24 -12.40
CA ALA A 133 7.15 -1.56 -11.12
C ALA A 133 5.77 -1.37 -10.44
N PRO A 134 5.73 -1.22 -9.10
CA PRO A 134 4.47 -1.32 -8.36
C PRO A 134 3.55 -0.12 -8.60
N GLY A 135 2.28 -0.42 -8.89
CA GLY A 135 1.21 0.56 -9.10
C GLY A 135 0.79 1.31 -7.83
N SER A 136 1.03 0.72 -6.67
CA SER A 136 0.80 1.32 -5.35
C SER A 136 1.97 1.04 -4.42
N ILE A 137 2.27 1.99 -3.55
CA ILE A 137 3.31 1.87 -2.52
C ILE A 137 2.62 2.10 -1.19
N GLY A 138 2.60 1.07 -0.35
CA GLY A 138 2.04 1.14 0.99
C GLY A 138 2.90 1.98 1.93
N THR A 139 2.39 2.22 3.14
CA THR A 139 3.21 2.81 4.20
C THR A 139 4.25 1.79 4.64
N ALA A 140 5.54 2.17 4.67
CA ALA A 140 6.58 1.28 5.17
C ALA A 140 6.32 0.92 6.64
N LEU A 141 6.39 -0.37 6.97
CA LEU A 141 6.32 -0.84 8.35
C LEU A 141 7.46 -0.25 9.18
N ASP A 142 7.17 0.03 10.45
CA ASP A 142 8.18 0.48 11.40
C ASP A 142 9.18 -0.64 11.67
N VAL A 143 10.46 -0.27 11.71
CA VAL A 143 11.59 -1.18 11.88
C VAL A 143 11.46 -1.98 13.17
N GLU A 144 11.12 -1.30 14.28
CA GLU A 144 11.04 -1.92 15.61
C GLU A 144 9.89 -2.94 15.73
N MET A 145 8.85 -2.75 14.92
CA MET A 145 7.64 -3.57 14.91
C MET A 145 7.68 -4.67 13.85
N THR A 146 8.78 -4.79 13.09
CA THR A 146 8.88 -5.74 11.97
C THR A 146 9.61 -7.01 12.38
N ALA A 147 8.88 -8.12 12.39
CA ALA A 147 9.39 -9.47 12.46
C ALA A 147 9.11 -10.22 11.16
N TRP A 148 10.04 -11.08 10.78
CA TRP A 148 9.95 -11.96 9.63
C TRP A 148 9.65 -13.36 10.13
N THR A 149 8.45 -13.89 9.85
CA THR A 149 8.03 -15.21 10.33
C THR A 149 7.76 -16.13 9.14
N VAL A 150 8.45 -17.26 9.07
CA VAL A 150 8.22 -18.31 8.07
C VAL A 150 7.53 -19.46 8.78
N CYS A 151 6.37 -19.88 8.28
CA CYS A 151 5.60 -20.98 8.82
C CYS A 151 5.38 -22.07 7.76
N ASP A 152 5.55 -23.33 8.14
CA ASP A 152 5.13 -24.47 7.34
C ASP A 152 3.89 -25.10 7.98
N GLY A 153 2.77 -25.07 7.26
CA GLY A 153 1.46 -25.50 7.80
C GLY A 153 1.00 -26.87 7.30
N ALA A 154 0.57 -27.74 8.22
CA ALA A 154 -0.10 -29.00 7.87
C ALA A 154 -1.51 -28.76 7.26
N PRO A 155 -2.06 -29.68 6.44
CA PRO A 155 -1.49 -30.96 6.01
C PRO A 155 -0.61 -30.87 4.76
N GLU A 156 -0.75 -29.83 3.94
CA GLU A 156 -0.05 -29.70 2.64
C GLU A 156 1.41 -29.23 2.78
N ARG A 157 1.79 -28.72 3.97
CA ARG A 157 3.13 -28.18 4.27
C ARG A 157 3.52 -27.04 3.33
N ALA A 158 2.53 -26.26 2.92
CA ALA A 158 2.73 -25.01 2.21
C ALA A 158 3.46 -24.01 3.12
N THR A 159 4.36 -23.23 2.52
CA THR A 159 5.22 -22.27 3.21
C THR A 159 4.61 -20.87 3.14
N THR A 160 4.25 -20.32 4.28
CA THR A 160 3.69 -18.97 4.41
C THR A 160 4.71 -18.04 5.06
N LEU A 161 4.96 -16.89 4.46
CA LEU A 161 5.75 -15.80 5.03
C LEU A 161 4.82 -14.74 5.62
N LEU A 162 5.08 -14.35 6.86
CA LEU A 162 4.41 -13.25 7.53
C LEU A 162 5.44 -12.16 7.83
N ILE A 163 5.13 -10.92 7.49
CA ILE A 163 5.98 -9.77 7.79
C ILE A 163 5.14 -8.71 8.50
N GLY A 164 5.51 -8.39 9.73
CA GLY A 164 4.76 -7.44 10.55
C GLY A 164 5.01 -7.65 12.04
N ALA A 165 4.01 -7.35 12.86
CA ALA A 165 4.13 -7.43 14.30
C ALA A 165 4.65 -8.81 14.77
N PRO A 166 5.58 -8.85 15.74
CA PRO A 166 6.09 -10.11 16.26
C PRO A 166 4.96 -10.90 16.91
N VAL A 167 4.89 -12.19 16.57
CA VAL A 167 4.02 -13.16 17.22
C VAL A 167 4.81 -13.85 18.33
N ALA A 168 4.24 -13.95 19.53
CA ALA A 168 4.87 -14.62 20.68
C ALA A 168 4.01 -15.80 21.19
N PRO A 169 3.90 -16.91 20.43
CA PRO A 169 3.20 -18.10 20.88
C PRO A 169 4.16 -19.03 21.66
N PRO A 170 3.69 -20.20 22.15
CA PRO A 170 4.54 -21.12 22.90
C PRO A 170 5.79 -21.51 22.11
N VAL A 171 6.96 -21.37 22.75
CA VAL A 171 8.24 -21.81 22.19
C VAL A 171 8.13 -23.29 21.88
N ALA A 172 8.56 -23.69 20.68
CA ALA A 172 8.49 -25.09 20.29
C ALA A 172 9.52 -25.92 21.09
N PRO A 173 9.24 -27.21 21.35
CA PRO A 173 10.26 -28.13 21.85
C PRO A 173 11.41 -28.23 20.84
N PRO A 174 12.57 -28.80 21.22
CA PRO A 174 13.65 -29.05 20.26
C PRO A 174 13.12 -29.84 19.06
N MET A 175 13.41 -29.40 17.83
CA MET A 175 12.88 -30.03 16.62
C MET A 175 14.01 -30.65 15.81
N LEU A 176 13.88 -31.92 15.43
CA LEU A 176 14.75 -32.53 14.43
C LEU A 176 14.13 -32.35 13.05
N VAL A 177 14.80 -31.63 12.16
CA VAL A 177 14.26 -31.26 10.85
C VAL A 177 15.20 -31.60 9.70
N THR A 178 14.63 -31.81 8.53
CA THR A 178 15.36 -31.84 7.26
C THR A 178 14.87 -30.70 6.38
N ALA A 179 15.80 -29.99 5.75
CA ALA A 179 15.44 -28.94 4.80
C ALA A 179 15.03 -29.58 3.48
N ARG A 180 13.86 -29.19 2.96
CA ARG A 180 13.30 -29.67 1.70
C ARG A 180 14.31 -29.53 0.55
N GLY A 181 14.47 -30.61 -0.21
CA GLY A 181 15.47 -30.72 -1.28
C GLY A 181 16.92 -30.80 -0.80
N SER A 182 17.17 -31.05 0.48
CA SER A 182 18.50 -31.24 1.08
C SER A 182 18.57 -32.58 1.82
N ALA A 183 19.75 -33.20 1.83
CA ALA A 183 20.03 -34.38 2.66
C ALA A 183 20.53 -34.00 4.06
N ARG A 184 20.63 -32.70 4.38
CA ARG A 184 21.12 -32.23 5.67
C ARG A 184 20.01 -32.23 6.72
N THR A 185 20.34 -32.81 7.88
CA THR A 185 19.50 -32.79 9.07
C THR A 185 19.98 -31.73 10.04
N TYR A 186 19.04 -31.02 10.66
CA TYR A 186 19.31 -29.97 11.63
C TYR A 186 18.53 -30.23 12.91
N LEU A 187 19.17 -29.99 14.05
CA LEU A 187 18.49 -29.83 15.33
C LEU A 187 18.21 -28.35 15.54
N LEU A 188 16.94 -27.99 15.70
CA LEU A 188 16.49 -26.65 16.05
C LEU A 188 16.31 -26.57 17.57
N HIS A 189 17.07 -25.70 18.22
CA HIS A 189 17.06 -25.55 19.67
C HIS A 189 17.53 -24.15 20.08
N ASP A 190 16.88 -23.54 21.08
CA ASP A 190 17.19 -22.20 21.60
C ASP A 190 17.32 -21.12 20.51
N GLY A 191 16.38 -21.12 19.57
CA GLY A 191 16.36 -20.18 18.44
C GLY A 191 17.47 -20.39 17.42
N ARG A 192 18.25 -21.47 17.50
CA ARG A 192 19.38 -21.75 16.62
C ARG A 192 19.18 -23.06 15.87
N LYS A 193 19.82 -23.16 14.72
CA LYS A 193 20.00 -24.45 14.03
C LYS A 193 21.38 -25.01 14.29
N ARG A 194 21.48 -26.33 14.29
CA ARG A 194 22.75 -27.06 14.31
C ARG A 194 22.67 -28.22 13.34
N ALA A 195 23.59 -28.28 12.38
CA ALA A 195 23.74 -29.48 11.55
C ALA A 195 24.09 -30.70 12.41
N VAL A 196 23.39 -31.81 12.23
CA VAL A 196 23.63 -33.08 12.93
C VAL A 196 23.79 -34.21 11.90
N ASP A 197 24.75 -35.10 12.13
CA ASP A 197 24.91 -36.32 11.34
C ASP A 197 24.30 -37.50 12.12
N LEU A 198 23.16 -38.00 11.65
CA LEU A 198 22.45 -39.11 12.28
C LEU A 198 23.21 -40.46 12.17
N ARG A 199 24.31 -40.51 11.42
CA ARG A 199 25.20 -41.67 11.36
C ARG A 199 26.23 -41.66 12.50
N ASP A 200 26.45 -40.52 13.14
CA ASP A 200 27.32 -40.41 14.29
C ASP A 200 26.53 -40.79 15.55
N ARG A 201 26.80 -42.00 16.04
CA ARG A 201 26.16 -42.54 17.25
C ARG A 201 26.38 -41.65 18.47
N SER A 202 27.55 -41.02 18.61
CA SER A 202 27.83 -40.11 19.73
C SER A 202 26.93 -38.89 19.67
N VAL A 203 26.64 -38.36 18.48
CA VAL A 203 25.73 -37.23 18.28
C VAL A 203 24.30 -37.66 18.61
N VAL A 204 23.86 -38.80 18.09
CA VAL A 204 22.50 -39.33 18.33
C VAL A 204 22.24 -39.54 19.82
N GLU A 205 23.16 -40.21 20.52
CA GLU A 205 23.02 -40.49 21.97
C GLU A 205 23.10 -39.22 22.81
N THR A 206 24.05 -38.33 22.53
CA THR A 206 24.22 -37.09 23.31
C THR A 206 23.04 -36.13 23.12
N MET A 207 22.48 -36.08 21.90
CA MET A 207 21.37 -35.17 21.56
C MET A 207 19.99 -35.79 21.74
N ARG A 208 19.90 -37.05 22.22
CA ARG A 208 18.64 -37.78 22.45
C ARG A 208 17.80 -37.91 21.18
N LEU A 209 18.44 -38.26 20.07
CA LEU A 209 17.80 -38.34 18.73
C LEU A 209 17.39 -39.77 18.35
N GLU A 210 17.47 -40.73 19.28
CA GLU A 210 17.14 -42.13 19.01
C GLU A 210 15.67 -42.29 18.59
N GLY A 211 15.45 -42.84 17.40
CA GLY A 211 14.11 -43.10 16.88
C GLY A 211 13.35 -41.86 16.39
N VAL A 212 13.93 -40.67 16.49
CA VAL A 212 13.31 -39.42 16.00
C VAL A 212 13.47 -39.33 14.48
N VAL A 213 12.36 -39.35 13.75
CA VAL A 213 12.36 -39.16 12.29
C VAL A 213 12.33 -37.67 12.01
N PRO A 214 13.26 -37.08 11.22
CA PRO A 214 13.24 -35.64 10.99
C PRO A 214 11.97 -35.14 10.30
N LEU A 215 11.40 -34.03 10.79
CA LEU A 215 10.31 -33.33 10.11
C LEU A 215 10.84 -32.65 8.84
N ASN A 216 10.21 -32.87 7.69
CA ASN A 216 10.59 -32.21 6.44
C ASN A 216 9.95 -30.81 6.37
N VAL A 217 10.80 -29.78 6.35
CA VAL A 217 10.41 -28.36 6.42
C VAL A 217 11.02 -27.57 5.27
N SER A 218 10.50 -26.39 4.99
CA SER A 218 11.00 -25.50 3.97
C SER A 218 12.44 -25.07 4.24
N ARG A 219 13.22 -24.99 3.16
CA ARG A 219 14.62 -24.58 3.25
C ARG A 219 14.74 -23.16 3.77
N VAL A 220 13.85 -22.26 3.34
CA VAL A 220 13.85 -20.85 3.76
C VAL A 220 13.67 -20.70 5.28
N MET A 221 12.84 -21.54 5.92
CA MET A 221 12.67 -21.53 7.38
C MET A 221 13.98 -21.87 8.10
N VAL A 222 14.67 -22.93 7.65
CA VAL A 222 15.94 -23.36 8.24
C VAL A 222 17.06 -22.35 7.94
N ASP A 223 17.13 -21.83 6.73
CA ASP A 223 18.20 -20.92 6.33
C ASP A 223 18.12 -19.57 7.03
N MET A 224 16.92 -19.11 7.38
CA MET A 224 16.70 -17.91 8.20
C MET A 224 17.26 -18.02 9.62
N LEU A 225 17.38 -19.23 10.18
CA LEU A 225 17.90 -19.45 11.53
C LEU A 225 19.44 -19.34 11.58
N ARG A 226 19.93 -18.78 12.68
CA ARG A 226 21.37 -18.65 12.94
C ARG A 226 21.97 -20.01 13.33
N GLU A 227 23.17 -20.29 12.82
CA GLU A 227 23.94 -21.48 13.20
C GLU A 227 24.43 -21.39 14.65
N ALA A 228 24.38 -22.51 15.37
CA ALA A 228 24.88 -22.59 16.73
C ALA A 228 26.41 -22.69 16.78
N THR A 229 27.06 -21.62 17.25
CA THR A 229 28.54 -21.52 17.35
C THR A 229 29.13 -22.07 18.66
N ASN A 230 28.31 -22.31 19.67
CA ASN A 230 28.73 -22.86 20.96
C ASN A 230 28.96 -24.37 20.89
N ARG A 231 29.60 -24.93 21.93
CA ARG A 231 29.68 -26.39 22.10
C ARG A 231 28.27 -26.96 22.19
N ALA A 232 28.09 -28.13 21.59
CA ALA A 232 26.82 -28.81 21.53
C ALA A 232 26.38 -29.20 22.95
N THR A 233 25.27 -28.62 23.42
CA THR A 233 24.61 -29.01 24.67
C THR A 233 23.35 -29.79 24.32
N ALA A 234 23.13 -30.90 25.01
CA ALA A 234 21.91 -31.69 24.85
C ALA A 234 20.69 -30.84 25.26
N PRO A 235 19.61 -30.84 24.47
CA PRO A 235 18.37 -30.20 24.89
C PRO A 235 17.80 -30.84 26.15
N THR A 236 17.20 -30.03 27.02
CA THR A 236 16.53 -30.51 28.24
C THR A 236 15.34 -31.40 27.90
N ASP A 237 14.53 -30.98 26.93
CA ASP A 237 13.36 -31.72 26.44
C ASP A 237 13.74 -32.69 25.32
N ALA A 238 12.96 -33.75 25.15
CA ALA A 238 13.17 -34.71 24.07
C ALA A 238 12.86 -34.04 22.71
N PRO A 239 13.74 -34.18 21.71
CA PRO A 239 13.47 -33.66 20.38
C PRO A 239 12.26 -34.32 19.71
N VAL A 240 11.49 -33.52 18.99
CA VAL A 240 10.31 -33.94 18.22
C VAL A 240 10.62 -33.87 16.72
N GLY A 241 10.05 -34.81 15.97
CA GLY A 241 10.28 -34.98 14.54
C GLY A 241 9.01 -34.98 13.70
N ALA A 242 8.94 -35.92 12.76
CA ALA A 242 7.90 -36.07 11.75
C ALA A 242 6.51 -36.40 12.32
N GLU A 243 6.45 -36.86 13.57
CA GLU A 243 5.21 -37.04 14.32
C GLU A 243 4.51 -35.72 14.67
N PHE A 244 5.21 -34.59 14.55
CA PHE A 244 4.61 -33.27 14.71
C PHE A 244 3.62 -32.96 13.57
N GLY A 245 2.34 -32.80 13.93
CA GLY A 245 1.23 -32.62 13.00
C GLY A 245 0.65 -31.19 12.92
N GLU A 246 1.26 -30.22 13.61
CA GLU A 246 0.77 -28.83 13.64
C GLU A 246 1.64 -27.90 12.76
N VAL A 247 1.48 -26.58 12.90
CA VAL A 247 2.30 -25.59 12.21
C VAL A 247 3.59 -25.34 12.98
N LEU A 248 4.72 -25.41 12.29
CA LEU A 248 6.02 -24.99 12.81
C LEU A 248 6.41 -23.66 12.16
N CYS A 249 6.78 -22.67 12.97
CA CYS A 249 7.22 -21.38 12.49
C CYS A 249 8.60 -21.03 13.03
N ALA A 250 9.40 -20.34 12.23
CA ALA A 250 10.59 -19.62 12.67
C ALA A 250 10.32 -18.12 12.54
N GLN A 251 10.76 -17.33 13.50
CA GLN A 251 10.70 -15.87 13.49
C GLN A 251 12.10 -15.28 13.64
N TRP A 252 12.36 -14.25 12.84
CA TRP A 252 13.59 -13.47 12.85
C TRP A 252 13.21 -12.00 13.08
N ARG A 253 13.80 -11.38 14.11
CA ARG A 253 13.48 -10.01 14.51
C ARG A 253 14.76 -9.21 14.68
N TRP A 254 14.83 -8.07 14.01
CA TRP A 254 15.93 -7.12 14.14
C TRP A 254 15.42 -5.86 14.81
N THR A 255 16.04 -5.49 15.93
CA THR A 255 15.56 -4.39 16.78
C THR A 255 16.39 -3.11 16.64
N GLY A 256 17.51 -3.15 15.92
CA GLY A 256 18.30 -1.96 15.65
C GLY A 256 19.76 -2.23 15.32
N ILE A 257 20.46 -1.15 14.94
CA ILE A 257 21.86 -1.19 14.53
C ILE A 257 22.74 -1.65 15.69
N GLY A 258 23.68 -2.55 15.40
CA GLY A 258 24.63 -3.08 16.39
C GLY A 258 24.08 -4.20 17.28
N GLN A 259 22.80 -4.54 17.16
CA GLN A 259 22.22 -5.72 17.83
C GLN A 259 22.11 -6.87 16.82
N PRO A 260 22.56 -8.09 17.18
CA PRO A 260 22.28 -9.25 16.37
C PRO A 260 20.76 -9.53 16.40
N PRO A 261 20.18 -10.03 15.30
CA PRO A 261 18.78 -10.39 15.27
C PRO A 261 18.49 -11.51 16.27
N GLU A 262 17.30 -11.44 16.85
CA GLU A 262 16.71 -12.48 17.66
C GLU A 262 16.00 -13.48 16.76
N THR A 263 16.24 -14.77 17.00
CA THR A 263 15.57 -15.85 16.29
C THR A 263 14.84 -16.73 17.30
N THR A 264 13.58 -17.00 17.03
CA THR A 264 12.75 -17.92 17.80
C THR A 264 12.06 -18.88 16.86
N PHE A 265 11.63 -20.03 17.36
CA PHE A 265 10.75 -20.92 16.62
C PHE A 265 9.68 -21.45 17.57
N PHE A 266 8.49 -21.66 17.03
CA PHE A 266 7.30 -21.88 17.81
C PHE A 266 6.30 -22.75 17.08
N THR A 267 5.38 -23.34 17.83
CA THR A 267 4.28 -24.12 17.28
C THR A 267 2.99 -23.32 17.28
N ALA A 268 2.10 -23.63 16.34
CA ALA A 268 0.77 -23.07 16.30
C ALA A 268 -0.22 -24.08 15.74
N THR A 269 -1.48 -24.02 16.19
CA THR A 269 -2.56 -24.87 15.66
C THR A 269 -3.00 -24.47 14.25
N ALA A 270 -2.73 -23.22 13.86
CA ALA A 270 -2.93 -22.69 12.52
C ALA A 270 -1.89 -21.61 12.23
N VAL A 271 -1.64 -21.34 10.95
CA VAL A 271 -0.72 -20.27 10.53
C VAL A 271 -1.29 -18.94 11.06
N PRO A 272 -0.50 -18.11 11.78
CA PRO A 272 -0.97 -16.86 12.39
C PRO A 272 -1.10 -15.72 11.36
N ALA A 273 -1.72 -16.00 10.20
CA ALA A 273 -1.78 -15.10 9.07
C ALA A 273 -2.92 -14.07 9.22
N GLY A 274 -2.69 -12.86 8.72
CA GLY A 274 -3.69 -11.81 8.70
C GLY A 274 -4.73 -12.03 7.58
N PRO A 275 -5.84 -11.27 7.59
CA PRO A 275 -6.90 -11.37 6.57
C PRO A 275 -6.45 -10.99 5.14
N SER A 276 -5.24 -10.44 4.99
CA SER A 276 -4.63 -9.95 3.75
C SER A 276 -3.56 -10.90 3.20
N THR A 277 -3.70 -12.21 3.46
CA THR A 277 -2.78 -13.22 2.93
C THR A 277 -2.95 -13.36 1.43
N VAL A 278 -1.85 -13.22 0.68
CA VAL A 278 -1.79 -13.29 -0.77
C VAL A 278 -1.06 -14.55 -1.19
N ALA A 279 -1.69 -15.38 -2.01
CA ALA A 279 -1.01 -16.50 -2.69
C ALA A 279 -0.05 -15.93 -3.74
N LEU A 280 1.21 -16.38 -3.70
CA LEU A 280 2.24 -15.95 -4.62
C LEU A 280 2.14 -16.71 -5.94
N ALA A 281 2.48 -16.03 -7.05
CA ALA A 281 2.49 -16.63 -8.39
C ALA A 281 3.45 -17.81 -8.54
N GLN A 282 4.47 -17.90 -7.67
CA GLN A 282 5.46 -18.98 -7.63
C GLN A 282 5.09 -20.12 -6.69
N SER A 283 3.87 -20.13 -6.13
CA SER A 283 3.43 -21.18 -5.21
C SER A 283 3.58 -22.57 -5.84
N ASP A 284 4.16 -23.48 -5.07
CA ASP A 284 4.48 -24.85 -5.46
C ASP A 284 4.05 -25.89 -4.41
N GLY A 285 3.33 -25.45 -3.37
CA GLY A 285 2.82 -26.24 -2.27
C GLY A 285 3.97 -26.80 -1.42
N PRO A 286 4.18 -28.12 -1.37
CA PRO A 286 5.29 -28.70 -0.63
C PRO A 286 6.63 -28.57 -1.37
N GLY A 287 6.85 -27.54 -2.20
CA GLY A 287 8.09 -27.29 -2.93
C GLY A 287 9.00 -26.23 -2.26
N PRO A 288 10.14 -25.87 -2.85
CA PRO A 288 11.09 -24.95 -2.22
C PRO A 288 10.61 -23.48 -2.13
N HIS A 289 9.55 -23.09 -2.84
CA HIS A 289 9.12 -21.70 -2.89
C HIS A 289 8.22 -21.31 -1.72
N ILE A 290 8.10 -19.99 -1.49
CA ILE A 290 7.08 -19.45 -0.59
C ILE A 290 5.76 -19.43 -1.37
N ASP A 291 4.72 -19.99 -0.78
CA ASP A 291 3.40 -20.12 -1.37
C ASP A 291 2.52 -18.89 -1.12
N ALA A 292 2.66 -18.29 0.06
CA ALA A 292 1.83 -17.17 0.46
C ALA A 292 2.59 -16.15 1.30
N VAL A 293 2.20 -14.89 1.18
CA VAL A 293 2.74 -13.77 1.97
C VAL A 293 1.60 -13.04 2.67
N SER A 294 1.80 -12.70 3.94
CA SER A 294 0.90 -11.86 4.72
C SER A 294 1.65 -10.62 5.23
N ILE A 295 1.27 -9.45 4.72
CA ILE A 295 1.73 -8.13 5.17
C ILE A 295 0.48 -7.35 5.59
N PRO A 296 0.52 -6.53 6.67
CA PRO A 296 -0.62 -5.69 7.04
C PRO A 296 -1.17 -4.88 5.86
N PRO A 297 -2.50 -4.76 5.72
CA PRO A 297 -3.11 -4.13 4.55
C PRO A 297 -2.69 -2.66 4.46
N GLY A 298 -2.43 -2.18 3.24
CA GLY A 298 -1.96 -0.81 3.00
C GLY A 298 -0.50 -0.56 3.39
N HIS A 299 0.24 -1.58 3.83
CA HIS A 299 1.64 -1.45 4.21
C HIS A 299 2.59 -2.10 3.19
N SER A 300 3.85 -1.70 3.25
CA SER A 300 4.98 -2.30 2.55
C SER A 300 6.15 -2.46 3.51
N VAL A 301 7.20 -3.12 3.06
CA VAL A 301 8.44 -3.29 3.82
C VAL A 301 9.57 -2.65 3.06
N TYR A 302 10.36 -1.81 3.74
CA TYR A 302 11.59 -1.25 3.19
C TYR A 302 12.76 -1.69 4.07
N ALA A 303 13.63 -2.54 3.52
CA ALA A 303 14.67 -3.18 4.30
C ALA A 303 15.94 -3.44 3.48
N ARG A 304 17.08 -3.55 4.18
CA ARG A 304 18.32 -4.07 3.62
C ARG A 304 18.42 -5.58 3.82
N ALA A 305 18.98 -6.26 2.83
CA ALA A 305 19.34 -7.65 2.98
C ALA A 305 20.46 -7.82 4.02
N ALA A 306 20.20 -8.69 4.99
CA ALA A 306 21.15 -9.10 6.02
C ALA A 306 21.28 -10.62 6.05
N GLY A 307 22.45 -11.16 6.37
CA GLY A 307 22.58 -12.57 6.71
C GLY A 307 21.78 -12.92 7.96
N SER A 308 21.60 -14.22 8.23
CA SER A 308 20.82 -14.70 9.38
C SER A 308 21.38 -14.24 10.73
N ALA A 309 22.66 -13.86 10.78
CA ALA A 309 23.33 -13.29 11.94
C ALA A 309 23.29 -11.74 12.00
N GLY A 310 22.68 -11.08 11.02
CA GLY A 310 22.55 -9.61 10.93
C GLY A 310 23.68 -8.91 10.18
N ASP A 311 24.67 -9.64 9.66
CA ASP A 311 25.70 -9.12 8.77
C ASP A 311 25.07 -8.48 7.53
N GLY A 312 25.49 -7.26 7.17
CA GLY A 312 24.88 -6.53 6.06
C GLY A 312 23.60 -5.76 6.39
N SER A 313 23.10 -5.80 7.63
CA SER A 313 21.91 -5.02 8.06
C SER A 313 21.99 -3.51 7.76
N THR A 314 23.19 -2.93 7.67
CA THR A 314 23.41 -1.51 7.34
C THR A 314 24.02 -1.27 5.96
N THR A 315 24.63 -2.27 5.34
CA THR A 315 25.42 -2.13 4.10
C THR A 315 24.87 -2.93 2.92
N GLY A 316 23.94 -3.87 3.18
CA GLY A 316 23.35 -4.72 2.16
C GLY A 316 22.45 -3.97 1.18
N PRO A 317 22.13 -4.60 0.04
CA PRO A 317 21.22 -4.02 -0.94
C PRO A 317 19.83 -3.76 -0.36
N ARG A 318 19.20 -2.69 -0.82
CA ARG A 318 17.88 -2.22 -0.35
C ARG A 318 16.77 -2.86 -1.18
N TYR A 319 15.67 -3.19 -0.53
CA TYR A 319 14.48 -3.75 -1.18
C TYR A 319 13.20 -3.09 -0.67
N LEU A 320 12.27 -2.85 -1.58
CA LEU A 320 10.86 -2.63 -1.30
C LEU A 320 10.10 -3.93 -1.50
N ILE A 321 9.34 -4.37 -0.51
CA ILE A 321 8.41 -5.49 -0.61
C ILE A 321 7.00 -4.94 -0.47
N THR A 322 6.20 -5.08 -1.52
CA THR A 322 4.81 -4.58 -1.53
C THR A 322 3.85 -5.58 -0.91
N GLY A 323 2.61 -5.15 -0.60
CA GLY A 323 1.57 -6.03 -0.05
C GLY A 323 1.22 -7.26 -0.91
N THR A 324 1.63 -7.30 -2.18
CA THR A 324 1.50 -8.49 -3.05
C THR A 324 2.62 -9.54 -2.85
N GLY A 325 3.61 -9.24 -2.01
CA GLY A 325 4.77 -10.12 -1.75
C GLY A 325 5.90 -10.03 -2.78
N ALA A 326 5.78 -9.19 -3.82
CA ALA A 326 6.88 -8.94 -4.76
C ALA A 326 7.96 -8.04 -4.14
N ALA A 327 9.23 -8.41 -4.36
CA ALA A 327 10.41 -7.69 -3.90
C ALA A 327 11.10 -6.95 -5.06
N PHE A 328 11.30 -5.64 -4.91
CA PHE A 328 11.91 -4.74 -5.87
C PHE A 328 13.21 -4.19 -5.29
N GLY A 329 14.32 -4.32 -6.02
CA GLY A 329 15.58 -3.69 -5.61
C GLY A 329 15.49 -2.17 -5.68
N ILE A 330 16.14 -1.45 -4.76
CA ILE A 330 16.25 0.01 -4.81
C ILE A 330 17.71 0.39 -4.93
N ARG A 331 18.04 1.17 -5.96
CA ARG A 331 19.42 1.52 -6.31
C ARG A 331 20.13 2.30 -5.20
N ASP A 332 19.50 3.37 -4.72
CA ASP A 332 20.12 4.37 -3.86
C ASP A 332 19.10 5.07 -2.94
N ASP A 333 19.60 5.93 -2.06
CA ASP A 333 18.77 6.67 -1.10
C ASP A 333 17.94 7.77 -1.79
N GLU A 334 18.39 8.29 -2.93
CA GLU A 334 17.63 9.27 -3.73
C GLU A 334 16.36 8.62 -4.31
N SER A 335 16.51 7.43 -4.91
CA SER A 335 15.38 6.63 -5.38
C SER A 335 14.44 6.25 -4.23
N ALA A 336 14.99 5.89 -3.06
CA ALA A 336 14.17 5.59 -1.88
C ALA A 336 13.38 6.83 -1.39
N ALA A 337 14.02 8.00 -1.35
CA ALA A 337 13.39 9.25 -0.95
C ALA A 337 12.29 9.68 -1.94
N ALA A 338 12.53 9.56 -3.25
CA ALA A 338 11.54 9.83 -4.28
C ALA A 338 10.30 8.93 -4.12
N LEU A 339 10.49 7.66 -3.77
CA LEU A 339 9.38 6.72 -3.50
C LEU A 339 8.61 7.01 -2.21
N GLY A 340 9.16 7.83 -1.30
CA GLY A 340 8.57 8.17 -0.01
C GLY A 340 8.89 7.17 1.09
N LEU A 341 10.01 6.46 0.97
CA LEU A 341 10.45 5.47 1.94
C LEU A 341 11.23 6.15 3.07
N PRO A 342 11.23 5.57 4.29
CA PRO A 342 11.94 6.16 5.42
C PRO A 342 13.44 6.20 5.15
N GLN A 343 14.13 7.18 5.72
CA GLN A 343 15.58 7.37 5.53
C GLN A 343 16.41 6.17 6.02
N VAL A 344 15.96 5.52 7.09
CA VAL A 344 16.61 4.35 7.66
C VAL A 344 15.79 3.11 7.28
N PRO A 345 16.31 2.23 6.41
CA PRO A 345 15.66 0.95 6.13
C PRO A 345 15.73 0.01 7.35
N GLY A 346 14.75 -0.89 7.46
CA GLY A 346 14.86 -2.05 8.34
C GLY A 346 15.90 -3.06 7.85
N ALA A 347 15.96 -4.21 8.51
CA ALA A 347 16.75 -5.35 8.05
C ALA A 347 15.83 -6.53 7.72
N ALA A 348 16.26 -7.33 6.75
CA ALA A 348 15.53 -8.49 6.27
C ALA A 348 16.48 -9.68 6.09
N PRO A 349 16.11 -10.89 6.53
CA PRO A 349 16.94 -12.06 6.35
C PRO A 349 17.04 -12.40 4.85
N TRP A 350 18.26 -12.41 4.33
CA TRP A 350 18.57 -12.71 2.94
C TRP A 350 17.98 -14.05 2.46
N PRO A 351 17.98 -15.14 3.24
CA PRO A 351 17.35 -16.38 2.82
C PRO A 351 15.88 -16.23 2.44
N VAL A 352 15.14 -15.31 3.10
CA VAL A 352 13.75 -15.00 2.77
C VAL A 352 13.69 -14.11 1.52
N LEU A 353 14.45 -13.02 1.49
CA LEU A 353 14.45 -12.11 0.34
C LEU A 353 14.87 -12.81 -0.96
N ALA A 354 15.79 -13.76 -0.90
CA ALA A 354 16.34 -14.48 -2.04
C ALA A 354 15.29 -15.30 -2.79
N VAL A 355 14.23 -15.74 -2.10
CA VAL A 355 13.18 -16.61 -2.66
C VAL A 355 11.86 -15.90 -2.92
N LEU A 356 11.77 -14.58 -2.68
CA LEU A 356 10.57 -13.80 -3.02
C LEU A 356 10.48 -13.54 -4.54
N PRO A 357 9.26 -13.42 -5.11
CA PRO A 357 9.08 -12.98 -6.48
C PRO A 357 9.78 -11.65 -6.74
N ARG A 358 10.56 -11.58 -7.83
CA ARG A 358 11.36 -10.39 -8.16
C ARG A 358 10.63 -9.49 -9.13
N GLY A 359 10.59 -8.20 -8.80
CA GLY A 359 10.24 -7.14 -9.74
C GLY A 359 11.50 -6.48 -10.34
N PRO A 360 11.31 -5.54 -11.28
CA PRO A 360 12.40 -4.71 -11.78
C PRO A 360 13.03 -3.89 -10.65
N GLU A 361 14.29 -3.51 -10.82
CA GLU A 361 14.93 -2.54 -9.93
C GLU A 361 14.28 -1.16 -10.09
N LEU A 362 14.15 -0.46 -8.97
CA LEU A 362 13.60 0.89 -8.88
C LEU A 362 14.76 1.88 -8.79
N ALA A 363 14.94 2.64 -9.86
CA ALA A 363 15.97 3.65 -10.00
C ALA A 363 15.47 4.79 -10.89
N ILE A 364 15.90 6.01 -10.60
CA ILE A 364 15.48 7.23 -11.32
C ILE A 364 15.86 7.16 -12.81
N ASP A 365 17.10 6.74 -13.11
CA ASP A 365 17.61 6.58 -14.47
C ASP A 365 16.79 5.57 -15.29
N SER A 366 16.41 4.45 -14.66
CA SER A 366 15.58 3.41 -15.26
C SER A 366 14.15 3.87 -15.53
N ALA A 367 13.63 4.79 -14.72
CA ALA A 367 12.31 5.37 -14.91
C ALA A 367 12.29 6.41 -16.04
N LEU A 368 13.38 7.16 -16.24
CA LEU A 368 13.49 8.17 -17.31
C LEU A 368 13.64 7.58 -18.73
N LEU A 369 13.78 6.26 -18.86
CA LEU A 369 13.84 5.59 -20.16
C LEU A 369 12.51 5.78 -20.92
N MET A 370 12.60 6.49 -22.05
CA MET A 370 11.49 6.65 -23.00
C MET A 370 11.22 5.32 -23.72
N ARG A 371 9.95 5.02 -23.91
CA ARG A 371 9.48 3.82 -24.58
C ARG A 371 8.42 4.20 -25.61
N ASP A 372 8.55 3.63 -26.79
CA ASP A 372 7.47 3.63 -27.77
C ASP A 372 6.47 2.54 -27.38
N VAL A 373 5.36 2.96 -26.77
CA VAL A 373 4.29 2.06 -26.33
C VAL A 373 2.99 2.54 -26.94
N LEU A 374 2.11 1.61 -27.31
CA LEU A 374 0.73 1.95 -27.65
C LEU A 374 0.07 2.50 -26.38
N THR A 375 -0.17 3.81 -26.33
CA THR A 375 -1.03 4.39 -25.30
C THR A 375 -2.44 3.82 -25.47
N PRO A 376 -3.10 3.36 -24.39
CA PRO A 376 -4.49 2.97 -24.48
C PRO A 376 -5.32 4.16 -24.98
N PRO A 377 -6.31 3.93 -25.85
CA PRO A 377 -7.09 4.97 -26.51
C PRO A 377 -7.93 5.82 -25.56
#